data_AF-A0A7W0LCB8-F1
#
_entry.id   AF-A0A7W0LCB8-F1
#
_cell.length_a   1.000
_cell.length_b   1.000
_cell.length_c   1.000
_cell.angle_alpha   90.00
_cell.angle_beta   90.00
_cell.angle_gamma   90.00
#
_symmetry.space_group_name_H-M   'P 1'
#
loop_
_entity.id
_entity.type
_entity.pdbx_description
1 polymer ?
#
loop_
_entity_poly.entity_id
_entity_poly.type
_entity_poly.pdbx_seq_one_letter_code
_entity_poly.pdbx_strand_id
1 'polypeptide(L)' 'TEAALLASIGAPRLRRLGFDVPSPFMDPEHRLYSCLARSAPDTAHSRYNSLVRRLVSFERAWPCAR' A
#
# COMPACT_ATOMS: atom_id res chain seq x y z
N THR A 1 2.86 -10.88 0.54
CA THR A 1 2.17 -10.48 1.79
C THR A 1 1.35 -9.21 1.52
N GLU A 2 0.34 -8.90 2.35
CA GLU A 2 -0.45 -7.65 2.23
C GLU A 2 0.46 -6.40 2.22
N ALA A 3 1.48 -6.37 3.09
CA ALA A 3 2.45 -5.29 3.16
C ALA A 3 3.26 -5.11 1.87
N ALA A 4 3.66 -6.19 1.20
CA ALA A 4 4.40 -6.11 -0.06
C ALA A 4 3.53 -5.54 -1.20
N LEU A 5 2.24 -5.88 -1.23
CA LEU A 5 1.29 -5.30 -2.18
C LEU A 5 1.06 -3.82 -1.88
N LEU A 6 0.94 -3.43 -0.61
CA LEU A 6 0.82 -2.03 -0.22
C LEU A 6 2.07 -1.21 -0.59
N ALA A 7 3.26 -1.73 -0.34
CA ALA A 7 4.51 -1.09 -0.76
C ALA A 7 4.60 -0.96 -2.29
N SER A 8 4.09 -1.95 -3.03
CA SER A 8 4.01 -1.90 -4.49
C SER A 8 3.01 -0.85 -4.98
N ILE A 9 1.89 -0.63 -4.29
CA ILE A 9 0.93 0.45 -4.61
C ILE A 9 1.62 1.82 -4.44
N GLY A 10 2.35 2.00 -3.34
CA GLY A 10 3.10 3.24 -3.05
C GLY A 10 4.40 3.41 -3.84
N ALA A 11 4.84 2.41 -4.60
CA ALA A 11 6.17 2.37 -5.21
C ALA A 11 6.56 3.64 -5.97
N PRO A 12 5.69 4.24 -6.83
CA PRO A 12 6.06 5.46 -7.55
C PRO A 12 6.39 6.64 -6.63
N ARG A 13 5.67 6.78 -5.51
CA ARG A 13 5.84 7.91 -4.58
C ARG A 13 6.94 7.64 -3.56
N LEU A 14 7.02 6.42 -3.05
CA LEU A 14 8.11 5.97 -2.19
C LEU A 14 9.47 6.12 -2.87
N ARG A 15 9.59 5.77 -4.16
CA ARG A 15 10.83 6.00 -4.94
C ARG A 15 11.20 7.48 -5.04
N ARG A 16 10.21 8.36 -5.25
CA ARG A 16 10.45 9.82 -5.25
C ARG A 16 10.93 10.35 -3.88
N LEU A 17 10.57 9.66 -2.80
CA LEU A 17 11.02 9.97 -1.45
C LEU A 17 12.40 9.36 -1.10
N GLY A 18 13.02 8.63 -2.05
CA GLY A 18 14.35 8.04 -1.90
C GLY A 18 14.36 6.60 -1.38
N PHE A 19 13.20 5.93 -1.29
CA PHE A 19 13.14 4.52 -0.93
C PHE A 19 13.43 3.63 -2.15
N ASP A 20 14.29 2.63 -1.95
CA ASP A 20 14.48 1.56 -2.93
C ASP A 20 13.32 0.56 -2.84
N VAL A 21 12.34 0.74 -3.71
CA VAL A 21 11.21 -0.18 -3.86
C VAL A 21 11.40 -0.98 -5.14
N PRO A 22 11.41 -2.32 -5.09
CA PRO A 22 11.49 -3.18 -6.28
C PRO A 22 10.33 -2.94 -7.25
N SER A 23 10.45 -3.44 -8.48
CA SER A 23 9.42 -3.31 -9.53
C SER A 23 8.02 -3.61 -8.99
N PRO A 24 7.03 -2.72 -9.21
CA PRO A 24 5.69 -2.94 -8.71
C PRO A 24 5.11 -4.22 -9.32
N PHE A 25 4.36 -4.97 -8.51
CA PHE A 25 3.55 -6.08 -9.00
C PHE A 25 2.52 -5.56 -10.01
N MET A 26 2.11 -6.41 -10.95
CA MET A 26 0.94 -6.13 -11.77
C MET A 26 -0.32 -6.12 -10.90
N ASP A 27 -1.18 -5.12 -11.12
CA ASP A 27 -2.46 -4.90 -10.44
C ASP A 27 -2.39 -5.07 -8.92
N PRO A 28 -1.49 -4.33 -8.22
CA PRO A 28 -1.22 -4.58 -6.81
C PRO A 28 -2.43 -4.21 -5.93
N GLU A 29 -3.24 -3.24 -6.33
CA GLU A 29 -4.51 -2.86 -5.67
C GLU A 29 -5.53 -4.00 -5.72
N HIS A 30 -5.76 -4.56 -6.91
CA HIS A 30 -6.72 -5.66 -7.08
C HIS A 30 -6.25 -6.88 -6.28
N ARG A 31 -4.97 -7.24 -6.37
CA ARG A 31 -4.38 -8.34 -5.60
C ARG A 31 -4.52 -8.14 -4.10
N LEU A 32 -4.29 -6.91 -3.62
CA LEU A 32 -4.46 -6.59 -2.19
C LEU A 32 -5.92 -6.77 -1.77
N TYR A 33 -6.85 -6.23 -2.55
CA TYR A 33 -8.27 -6.38 -2.29
C TYR A 33 -8.71 -7.84 -2.28
N SER A 34 -8.31 -8.64 -3.27
CA SER A 34 -8.61 -10.08 -3.32
C SER A 34 -8.03 -10.84 -2.13
N CYS A 35 -6.83 -10.48 -1.66
CA CYS A 35 -6.21 -11.08 -0.47
C CYS A 35 -7.03 -10.78 0.79
N LEU A 36 -7.45 -9.52 0.96
CA LEU A 36 -8.27 -9.08 2.10
C LEU A 36 -9.66 -9.71 2.06
N ALA A 37 -10.29 -9.74 0.89
CA ALA A 37 -11.61 -10.34 0.67
C ALA A 37 -11.64 -11.84 0.93
N ARG A 38 -10.53 -12.55 0.66
CA ARG A 38 -10.40 -13.98 0.96
C ARG A 38 -10.35 -14.25 2.47
N SER A 39 -9.78 -13.34 3.25
CA SER A 39 -9.63 -13.51 4.70
C SER A 39 -10.85 -13.03 5.49
N ALA A 40 -11.46 -11.90 5.09
CA ALA A 40 -12.58 -11.29 5.78
C ALA A 40 -13.38 -10.41 4.82
N PRO A 41 -14.29 -10.97 4.00
CA PRO A 41 -14.98 -10.25 2.93
C PRO A 41 -15.76 -9.04 3.45
N ASP A 42 -16.46 -9.17 4.59
CA ASP A 42 -17.27 -8.09 5.19
C ASP A 42 -16.45 -6.87 5.60
N THR A 43 -15.14 -7.03 5.83
CA THR A 43 -14.24 -5.95 6.25
C THR A 43 -13.18 -5.61 5.19
N ALA A 44 -13.21 -6.26 4.03
CA ALA A 44 -12.15 -6.13 3.03
C ALA A 44 -11.99 -4.68 2.57
N HIS A 45 -13.10 -4.00 2.31
CA HIS A 45 -13.11 -2.61 1.87
C HIS A 45 -12.59 -1.66 2.97
N SER A 46 -13.02 -1.82 4.22
CA SER A 46 -12.57 -0.97 5.33
C SER A 46 -11.09 -1.19 5.65
N ARG A 47 -10.62 -2.45 5.63
CA ARG A 47 -9.20 -2.80 5.79
C ARG A 47 -8.36 -2.23 4.66
N TYR A 48 -8.80 -2.37 3.40
CA TYR A 48 -8.13 -1.78 2.25
C TYR A 48 -7.96 -0.27 2.41
N ASN A 49 -9.07 0.44 2.69
CA ASN A 49 -9.05 1.89 2.88
C ASN A 49 -8.15 2.32 4.03
N SER A 50 -8.12 1.57 5.13
CA SER A 50 -7.26 1.85 6.28
C SER A 50 -5.78 1.73 5.91
N LEU A 51 -5.39 0.67 5.18
CA LEU A 51 -4.02 0.46 4.72
C LEU A 51 -3.57 1.56 3.74
N VAL A 52 -4.41 1.92 2.77
CA VAL A 52 -4.12 2.99 1.80
C VAL A 52 -3.99 4.34 2.51
N ARG A 53 -4.88 4.67 3.44
CA ARG A 53 -4.77 5.91 4.24
C ARG A 53 -3.49 5.96 5.05
N ARG A 54 -3.09 4.83 5.64
CA ARG A 54 -1.82 4.72 6.39
C ARG A 54 -0.61 4.94 5.49
N LEU A 55 -0.61 4.36 4.29
CA LEU A 55 0.45 4.57 3.29
C LEU A 55 0.54 6.06 2.91
N VAL A 56 -0.58 6.68 2.54
CA VAL A 56 -0.61 8.11 2.16
C VAL A 56 -0.17 9.02 3.33
N SER A 57 -0.58 8.68 4.56
CA SER A 57 -0.14 9.41 5.76
C SER A 57 1.38 9.32 5.94
N PHE A 58 1.95 8.14 5.74
CA PHE A 58 3.40 7.93 5.81
C PHE A 58 4.14 8.76 4.75
N GLU A 59 3.71 8.69 3.50
CA GLU A 59 4.31 9.44 2.38
C GLU A 59 4.26 10.96 2.59
N ARG A 60 3.23 11.46 3.28
CA ARG A 60 3.08 12.89 3.61
C ARG A 60 3.93 13.31 4.79
N ALA A 61 4.07 12.46 5.80
CA ALA A 61 4.84 12.78 7.01
C ALA A 61 6.35 12.64 6.78
N TRP A 62 6.78 11.75 5.88
CA TRP A 62 8.19 11.45 5.67
C TRP A 62 9.08 12.68 5.39
N PRO A 63 8.72 13.62 4.49
CA PRO A 63 9.53 14.80 4.25
C PRO A 63 9.68 15.72 5.47
N CYS A 64 8.71 15.73 6.39
CA CYS A 64 8.75 16.57 7.59
C CYS A 64 9.58 15.93 8.73
N ALA A 65 9.75 14.61 8.70
CA ALA A 65 10.47 13.85 9.72
C ALA A 65 11.97 13.65 9.36
N ARG A 66 12.40 14.13 8.20
CA ARG A 66 13.76 14.00 7.68
C ARG A 66 14.57 15.27 7.88
#